data_AF-A0A7C7GQ88-F1
#
_entry.id   AF-A0A7C7GQ88-F1
#
_cell.length_a   1.000
_cell.length_b   1.000
_cell.length_c   1.000
_cell.angle_alpha   90.00
_cell.angle_beta   90.00
_cell.angle_gamma   90.00
#
_symmetry.space_group_name_H-M   'P 1'
#
loop_
_entity.id
_entity.type
_entity.pdbx_description
1 polymer ?
#
loop_
_entity_poly.entity_id
_entity_poly.type
_entity_poly.pdbx_seq_one_letter_code
_entity_poly.pdbx_strand_id
1 'polypeptide(L)'
;MSTISISNIVSEAWALFKEHASSIIVIMLVYFGTTILISLIGIGVTGASIIMSVLFQVLQSVIGVILALGFYKIFLNILDGQTPDIHTLFSQTSPNLIIHSFVGSIVMALAVMAGLIFLIIPGLYIAFRLQFFNLVLLDQDEPNFSEALKSSWEMTRGYVLDLLGIAIISAFIVMAGILALFVGIFIAIPVVSLMGVLVYRKLKANYTELPK
;
A
#
# COMPACT_ATOMS: atom_id res chain seq x y z
N MET A 1 0.53 8.44 25.55
CA MET A 1 0.56 7.81 24.22
C MET A 1 -0.76 7.12 24.02
N SER A 2 -1.63 7.64 23.16
CA SER A 2 -2.91 7.01 22.83
C SER A 2 -2.62 5.67 22.16
N THR A 3 -2.87 4.58 22.87
CA THR A 3 -2.72 3.23 22.32
C THR A 3 -3.58 3.09 21.07
N ILE A 4 -3.00 2.57 19.99
CA ILE A 4 -3.71 2.35 18.75
C ILE A 4 -4.77 1.25 18.99
N SER A 5 -6.02 1.66 19.22
CA SER A 5 -7.11 0.71 19.45
C SER A 5 -7.47 -0.02 18.16
N ILE A 6 -7.11 -1.30 18.08
CA ILE A 6 -7.33 -2.14 16.90
C ILE A 6 -8.82 -2.23 16.57
N SER A 7 -9.68 -2.39 17.59
CA SER A 7 -11.13 -2.46 17.40
C SER A 7 -11.68 -1.18 16.77
N ASN A 8 -11.17 -0.02 17.18
CA ASN A 8 -11.62 1.26 16.61
C ASN A 8 -11.17 1.41 15.16
N ILE A 9 -9.96 0.95 14.82
CA ILE A 9 -9.49 0.98 13.42
C ILE A 9 -10.33 0.07 12.53
N VAL A 10 -10.64 -1.14 13.00
CA VAL A 10 -11.47 -2.09 12.24
C VAL A 10 -12.87 -1.53 12.03
N SER A 11 -13.51 -0.98 13.08
CA SER A 11 -14.85 -0.42 12.97
C SER A 11 -14.91 0.81 12.06
N GLU A 12 -13.91 1.69 12.15
CA GLU A 12 -13.77 2.89 11.33
C GLU A 12 -13.51 2.53 9.86
N ALA A 13 -12.58 1.60 9.59
CA ALA A 13 -12.33 1.08 8.24
C ALA A 13 -13.58 0.43 7.64
N TRP A 14 -14.32 -0.33 8.45
CA TRP A 14 -15.58 -0.95 8.02
C TRP A 14 -16.68 0.08 7.71
N ALA A 15 -16.76 1.16 8.49
CA ALA A 15 -17.70 2.24 8.24
C ALA A 15 -17.40 2.95 6.92
N LEU A 16 -16.13 3.36 6.71
CA LEU A 16 -15.67 3.99 5.47
C LEU A 16 -15.86 3.08 4.25
N PHE A 17 -15.60 1.78 4.40
CA PHE A 17 -15.86 0.81 3.34
C PHE A 17 -17.33 0.77 2.97
N LYS A 18 -18.24 0.67 3.95
CA LYS A 18 -19.69 0.61 3.69
C LYS A 18 -20.21 1.89 3.04
N GLU A 19 -19.71 3.04 3.46
CA GLU A 19 -20.09 4.35 2.90
C GLU A 19 -19.75 4.45 1.41
N HIS A 20 -18.60 3.92 1.00
CA HIS A 20 -18.09 4.00 -0.37
C HIS A 20 -18.02 2.64 -1.10
N ALA A 21 -18.80 1.65 -0.65
CA ALA A 21 -18.63 0.26 -1.05
C ALA A 21 -18.72 0.06 -2.57
N SER A 22 -19.70 0.69 -3.21
CA SER A 22 -19.91 0.58 -4.67
C SER A 22 -18.69 1.11 -5.45
N SER A 23 -18.24 2.33 -5.15
CA SER A 23 -17.08 2.94 -5.79
C SER A 23 -15.81 2.13 -5.55
N ILE A 24 -15.57 1.69 -4.32
CA ILE A 24 -14.41 0.87 -3.95
C ILE A 24 -14.41 -0.46 -4.72
N ILE A 25 -15.56 -1.14 -4.81
CA ILE A 25 -15.68 -2.41 -5.54
C ILE A 25 -15.42 -2.20 -7.04
N VAL A 26 -15.96 -1.13 -7.64
CA VAL A 26 -15.71 -0.82 -9.05
C VAL A 26 -14.23 -0.52 -9.28
N ILE A 27 -13.59 0.28 -8.42
CA ILE A 27 -12.15 0.58 -8.46
C ILE A 27 -11.33 -0.71 -8.36
N MET A 28 -11.70 -1.63 -7.47
CA MET A 28 -11.06 -2.93 -7.34
C MET A 28 -11.20 -3.78 -8.61
N LEU A 29 -12.39 -3.84 -9.19
CA LEU A 29 -12.62 -4.54 -10.45
C LEU A 29 -11.80 -3.94 -11.59
N VAL A 30 -11.68 -2.61 -11.67
CA VAL A 30 -10.85 -1.93 -12.66
C VAL A 30 -9.37 -2.23 -12.43
N TYR A 31 -8.90 -2.19 -11.18
CA TYR A 31 -7.51 -2.51 -10.82
C TYR A 31 -7.14 -3.95 -11.21
N PHE A 32 -7.94 -4.94 -10.77
CA PHE A 32 -7.72 -6.34 -11.10
C PHE A 32 -7.91 -6.63 -12.59
N GLY A 33 -8.95 -6.06 -13.21
CA GLY A 33 -9.19 -6.17 -14.64
C GLY A 33 -8.00 -5.66 -15.45
N THR A 34 -7.47 -4.48 -15.11
CA THR A 34 -6.30 -3.90 -15.79
C THR A 34 -5.06 -4.78 -15.62
N THR A 35 -4.78 -5.27 -14.42
CA THR A 35 -3.60 -6.12 -14.15
C THR A 35 -3.70 -7.49 -14.82
N ILE A 36 -4.89 -8.08 -14.89
CA ILE A 36 -5.15 -9.33 -15.63
C ILE A 36 -4.97 -9.10 -17.13
N LEU A 37 -5.57 -8.04 -17.69
CA LEU A 37 -5.47 -7.73 -19.13
C LEU A 37 -4.01 -7.53 -19.56
N ILE A 38 -3.22 -6.79 -18.78
CA ILE A 38 -1.78 -6.61 -19.05
C ILE A 38 -1.07 -7.96 -19.00
N SER A 39 -1.32 -8.77 -17.97
CA SER A 39 -0.70 -10.10 -17.85
C SER A 39 -1.02 -11.00 -19.05
N LEU A 40 -2.27 -10.98 -19.56
CA LEU A 40 -2.68 -11.76 -20.73
C LEU A 40 -1.95 -11.32 -22.01
N ILE A 41 -1.77 -10.01 -22.21
CA ILE A 41 -0.95 -9.47 -23.32
C ILE A 41 0.49 -9.97 -23.19
N GLY A 42 1.02 -10.00 -21.96
CA GLY A 42 2.37 -10.46 -21.66
C GLY A 42 2.66 -11.90 -22.10
N ILE A 43 1.68 -12.79 -22.03
CA ILE A 43 1.84 -14.20 -22.47
C ILE A 43 2.25 -14.27 -23.96
N GLY A 44 1.65 -13.43 -24.80
CA GLY A 44 1.98 -13.40 -26.24
C GLY A 44 3.31 -12.69 -26.55
N VAL A 45 3.64 -11.65 -25.78
CA VAL A 45 4.86 -10.84 -26.01
C VAL A 45 6.13 -11.52 -25.52
N THR A 46 6.07 -12.17 -24.34
CA THR A 46 7.23 -12.78 -23.69
C THR A 46 7.71 -14.05 -24.41
N GLY A 47 6.85 -14.71 -25.19
CA GLY A 47 7.22 -15.86 -26.02
C GLY A 47 8.05 -15.52 -27.27
N ALA A 48 8.13 -14.24 -27.66
CA ALA A 48 8.74 -13.83 -28.93
C ALA A 48 10.27 -13.68 -28.86
N SER A 49 10.79 -13.06 -27.80
CA SER A 49 12.23 -12.96 -27.53
C SER A 49 12.53 -12.51 -26.10
N ILE A 50 13.77 -12.72 -25.65
CA ILE A 50 14.25 -12.25 -24.34
C ILE A 50 14.16 -10.72 -24.25
N ILE A 51 14.54 -9.99 -25.31
CA ILE A 51 14.51 -8.52 -25.32
C ILE A 51 13.07 -8.02 -25.18
N MET A 52 12.12 -8.59 -25.93
CA MET A 52 10.71 -8.23 -25.80
C MET A 52 10.15 -8.56 -24.41
N SER A 53 10.58 -9.67 -23.82
CA SER A 53 10.19 -10.05 -22.45
C SER A 53 10.65 -9.01 -21.43
N VAL A 54 11.92 -8.59 -21.50
CA VAL A 54 12.49 -7.60 -20.58
C VAL A 54 11.78 -6.25 -20.75
N LEU A 55 11.58 -5.78 -21.98
CA LEU A 55 10.87 -4.53 -22.25
C LEU A 55 9.44 -4.57 -21.73
N PHE A 56 8.72 -5.67 -21.95
CA PHE A 56 7.37 -5.85 -21.45
C PHE A 56 7.32 -5.85 -19.91
N GLN A 57 8.25 -6.54 -19.25
CA GLN A 57 8.32 -6.60 -17.79
C GLN A 57 8.59 -5.21 -17.18
N VAL A 58 9.46 -4.40 -17.80
CA VAL A 58 9.72 -3.01 -17.38
C VAL A 58 8.44 -2.18 -17.51
N LEU A 59 7.75 -2.23 -18.65
CA LEU A 59 6.49 -1.52 -18.85
C LEU A 59 5.42 -1.95 -17.85
N GLN A 60 5.25 -3.25 -17.62
CA GLN A 60 4.31 -3.79 -16.64
C GLN A 60 4.65 -3.31 -15.23
N SER A 61 5.93 -3.22 -14.88
CA SER A 61 6.38 -2.73 -13.56
C SER A 61 6.04 -1.25 -13.37
N VAL A 62 6.25 -0.42 -14.40
CA VAL A 62 5.88 1.01 -14.37
C VAL A 62 4.37 1.17 -14.19
N ILE A 63 3.56 0.46 -14.98
CA ILE A 63 2.10 0.51 -14.85
C ILE A 63 1.66 0.00 -13.47
N GLY A 64 2.28 -1.05 -12.96
CA GLY A 64 2.02 -1.59 -11.62
C GLY A 64 2.26 -0.58 -10.51
N VAL A 65 3.36 0.19 -10.59
CA VAL A 65 3.65 1.29 -9.64
C VAL A 65 2.57 2.36 -9.72
N ILE A 66 2.20 2.82 -10.92
CA ILE A 66 1.15 3.84 -11.11
C ILE A 66 -0.16 3.39 -10.47
N LEU A 67 -0.60 2.17 -10.77
CA LEU A 67 -1.83 1.60 -10.23
C LEU A 67 -1.78 1.45 -8.71
N ALA A 68 -0.66 0.98 -8.16
CA ALA A 68 -0.49 0.82 -6.71
C ALA A 68 -0.53 2.17 -5.98
N LEU A 69 0.16 3.19 -6.50
CA LEU A 69 0.14 4.54 -5.96
C LEU A 69 -1.25 5.18 -6.07
N GLY A 70 -1.92 5.02 -7.21
CA GLY A 70 -3.29 5.49 -7.41
C GLY A 70 -4.27 4.83 -6.46
N PHE A 71 -4.11 3.52 -6.21
CA PHE A 71 -4.90 2.77 -5.23
C PHE A 71 -4.72 3.34 -3.82
N TYR A 72 -3.48 3.55 -3.36
CA TYR A 72 -3.22 4.19 -2.08
C TYR A 72 -3.78 5.61 -2.00
N LYS A 73 -3.65 6.40 -3.07
CA LYS A 73 -4.16 7.77 -3.12
C LYS A 73 -5.68 7.82 -2.99
N ILE A 74 -6.40 6.86 -3.56
CA ILE A 74 -7.85 6.74 -3.39
C ILE A 74 -8.24 6.56 -1.93
N PHE A 75 -7.56 5.69 -1.19
CA PHE A 75 -7.85 5.52 0.24
C PHE A 75 -7.48 6.74 1.07
N LEU A 76 -6.39 7.44 0.74
CA LEU A 76 -6.07 8.74 1.35
C LEU A 76 -7.21 9.73 1.10
N ASN A 77 -7.68 9.85 -0.14
CA ASN A 77 -8.77 10.73 -0.53
C ASN A 77 -10.07 10.42 0.25
N ILE A 78 -10.41 9.13 0.42
CA ILE A 78 -11.58 8.71 1.22
C ILE A 78 -11.47 9.23 2.67
N LEU A 79 -10.31 9.05 3.29
CA LEU A 79 -10.08 9.55 4.65
C LEU A 79 -10.08 11.08 4.73
N ASP A 80 -9.71 11.75 3.64
CA ASP A 80 -9.75 13.20 3.50
C ASP A 80 -11.17 13.72 3.15
N GLY A 81 -12.19 12.85 3.19
CA GLY A 81 -13.59 13.20 2.93
C GLY A 81 -13.93 13.41 1.45
N GLN A 82 -13.05 12.98 0.54
CA GLN A 82 -13.26 13.08 -0.90
C GLN A 82 -13.91 11.82 -1.45
N THR A 83 -14.67 11.97 -2.54
CA THR A 83 -15.30 10.82 -3.18
C THR A 83 -14.25 10.00 -3.96
N PRO A 84 -14.26 8.66 -3.85
CA PRO A 84 -13.35 7.81 -4.60
C PRO A 84 -13.62 7.92 -6.11
N ASP A 85 -12.58 8.26 -6.87
CA ASP A 85 -12.62 8.39 -8.33
C ASP A 85 -11.66 7.40 -9.01
N ILE A 86 -12.18 6.65 -9.98
CA ILE A 86 -11.44 5.68 -10.81
C ILE A 86 -10.28 6.37 -11.54
N HIS A 87 -10.43 7.62 -11.98
CA HIS A 87 -9.34 8.34 -12.66
C HIS A 87 -8.10 8.47 -11.77
N THR A 88 -8.27 8.48 -10.44
CA THR A 88 -7.16 8.55 -9.49
C THR A 88 -6.25 7.31 -9.56
N LEU A 89 -6.76 6.14 -9.98
CA LEU A 89 -5.94 4.94 -10.20
C LEU A 89 -4.83 5.18 -11.23
N PHE A 90 -5.09 6.02 -12.22
CA PHE A 90 -4.22 6.23 -13.38
C PHE A 90 -3.54 7.60 -13.35
N SER A 91 -3.75 8.41 -12.32
CA SER A 91 -3.27 9.81 -12.30
C SER A 91 -1.87 9.98 -11.72
N GLN A 92 -1.31 8.96 -11.05
CA GLN A 92 0.00 9.02 -10.39
C GLN A 92 1.15 8.79 -11.40
N THR A 93 1.16 9.57 -12.48
CA THR A 93 2.06 9.38 -13.65
C THR A 93 3.31 10.25 -13.63
N SER A 94 3.50 11.07 -12.58
CA SER A 94 4.69 11.91 -12.46
C SER A 94 5.96 11.05 -12.53
N PRO A 95 6.88 11.29 -13.50
CA PRO A 95 8.11 10.51 -13.62
C PRO A 95 8.94 10.54 -12.35
N ASN A 96 8.97 11.71 -11.68
CA ASN A 96 9.72 11.88 -10.44
C ASN A 96 9.16 10.98 -9.32
N LEU A 97 7.83 10.91 -9.18
CA LEU A 97 7.17 10.07 -8.20
C LEU A 97 7.41 8.58 -8.47
N ILE A 98 7.29 8.16 -9.73
CA ILE A 98 7.50 6.76 -10.14
C ILE A 98 8.95 6.33 -9.85
N ILE A 99 9.93 7.15 -10.23
CA ILE A 99 11.36 6.86 -10.00
C ILE A 99 11.64 6.74 -8.50
N HIS A 100 11.17 7.69 -7.69
CA HIS A 100 11.40 7.66 -6.24
C HIS A 100 10.67 6.50 -5.55
N SER A 101 9.44 6.17 -5.97
CA SER A 101 8.73 4.99 -5.47
C SER A 101 9.46 3.70 -5.82
N PHE A 102 9.96 3.58 -7.06
CA PHE A 102 10.68 2.40 -7.51
C PHE A 102 12.02 2.22 -6.79
N VAL A 103 12.84 3.28 -6.73
CA VAL A 103 14.14 3.27 -6.03
C VAL A 103 13.94 3.01 -4.53
N GLY A 104 13.00 3.71 -3.89
CA GLY A 104 12.71 3.49 -2.48
C GLY A 104 12.17 2.09 -2.18
N SER A 105 11.39 1.50 -3.07
CA SER A 105 10.93 0.11 -2.97
C SER A 105 12.09 -0.89 -3.07
N ILE A 106 13.07 -0.65 -3.95
CA ILE A 106 14.29 -1.46 -4.04
C ILE A 106 15.10 -1.35 -2.74
N VAL A 107 15.32 -0.13 -2.23
CA VAL A 107 16.07 0.10 -0.98
C VAL A 107 15.36 -0.59 0.19
N MET A 108 14.04 -0.45 0.29
CA MET A 108 13.24 -1.15 1.30
C MET A 108 13.38 -2.67 1.18
N ALA A 109 13.22 -3.22 -0.03
CA ALA A 109 13.31 -4.66 -0.28
C ALA A 109 14.68 -5.21 0.13
N LEU A 110 15.77 -4.52 -0.25
CA LEU A 110 17.13 -4.90 0.14
C LEU A 110 17.33 -4.84 1.67
N ALA A 111 16.81 -3.81 2.33
CA ALA A 111 16.90 -3.69 3.79
C ALA A 111 16.13 -4.81 4.51
N VAL A 112 14.91 -5.12 4.05
CA VAL A 112 14.09 -6.22 4.60
C VAL A 112 14.76 -7.57 4.34
N MET A 113 15.27 -7.80 3.12
CA MET A 113 16.00 -9.03 2.78
C MET A 113 17.24 -9.21 3.63
N ALA A 114 18.06 -8.17 3.79
CA ALA A 114 19.23 -8.21 4.67
C ALA A 114 18.84 -8.55 6.12
N GLY A 115 17.76 -7.95 6.62
CA GLY A 115 17.18 -8.28 7.91
C GLY A 115 16.79 -9.75 8.01
N LEU A 116 16.03 -10.26 7.05
CA LEU A 116 15.55 -11.65 6.99
C LEU A 116 16.69 -12.67 6.87
N ILE A 117 17.76 -12.36 6.13
CA ILE A 117 18.96 -13.21 5.99
C ILE A 117 19.66 -13.34 7.34
N PHE A 118 19.75 -12.25 8.11
CA PHE A 118 20.39 -12.30 9.42
C PHE A 118 19.51 -13.08 10.41
N LEU A 119 18.20 -12.77 10.50
CA LEU A 119 17.18 -13.47 11.28
C LEU A 119 15.76 -13.02 10.84
N ILE A 120 14.72 -13.86 11.01
CA ILE A 120 13.34 -13.50 10.66
C ILE A 120 12.84 -12.24 11.40
N ILE A 121 13.18 -12.11 12.69
CA ILE A 121 12.69 -11.02 13.57
C ILE A 121 13.19 -9.64 13.09
N PRO A 122 14.51 -9.40 12.86
CA PRO A 122 15.01 -8.16 12.28
C PRO A 122 14.37 -7.79 10.93
N GLY A 123 14.15 -8.76 10.05
CA GLY A 123 13.50 -8.51 8.76
C GLY A 123 12.06 -8.01 8.90
N LEU A 124 11.26 -8.68 9.75
CA LEU A 124 9.90 -8.24 10.07
C LEU A 124 9.89 -6.88 10.77
N TYR A 125 10.83 -6.62 11.68
CA TYR A 125 10.97 -5.33 12.32
C TYR A 125 11.17 -4.23 11.26
N ILE A 126 12.10 -4.39 10.33
CA ILE A 126 12.33 -3.41 9.26
C ILE A 126 11.09 -3.24 8.37
N ALA A 127 10.42 -4.35 8.01
CA ALA A 127 9.21 -4.30 7.19
C ALA A 127 8.10 -3.47 7.85
N PHE A 128 7.81 -3.69 9.13
CA PHE A 128 6.79 -2.90 9.84
C PHE A 128 7.15 -1.43 9.97
N ARG A 129 8.45 -1.11 10.08
CA ARG A 129 8.93 0.26 10.20
C ARG A 129 8.83 1.03 8.90
N LEU A 130 9.00 0.35 7.77
CA LEU A 130 9.02 0.96 6.44
C LEU A 130 7.72 0.80 5.65
N GLN A 131 6.73 0.05 6.15
CA GLN A 131 5.48 -0.25 5.42
C GLN A 131 4.70 0.99 4.92
N PHE A 132 4.86 2.15 5.57
CA PHE A 132 4.15 3.37 5.20
C PHE A 132 4.91 4.26 4.21
N PHE A 133 6.07 3.83 3.72
CA PHE A 133 6.90 4.56 2.75
C PHE A 133 6.11 5.15 1.58
N ASN A 134 5.30 4.34 0.89
CA ASN A 134 4.55 4.81 -0.29
C ASN A 134 3.48 5.85 0.07
N LEU A 135 2.86 5.74 1.25
CA LEU A 135 1.90 6.73 1.73
C LEU A 135 2.59 8.05 2.10
N VAL A 136 3.75 7.98 2.76
CA VAL A 136 4.57 9.17 3.03
C VAL A 136 5.01 9.84 1.73
N LEU A 137 5.48 9.07 0.76
CA LEU A 137 5.92 9.59 -0.53
C LEU A 137 4.79 10.29 -1.29
N LEU A 138 3.55 9.76 -1.23
CA LEU A 138 2.36 10.39 -1.83
C LEU A 138 1.91 11.68 -1.15
N ASP A 139 2.31 11.88 0.10
CA ASP A 139 1.98 13.04 0.92
C ASP A 139 3.07 14.14 0.87
N GLN A 140 4.19 13.91 0.17
CA GLN A 140 5.23 14.91 -0.05
C GLN A 140 4.88 15.82 -1.22
N ASP A 141 5.17 17.13 -1.09
CA ASP A 141 5.06 18.08 -2.20
C ASP A 141 6.06 17.74 -3.32
N GLU A 142 7.29 17.40 -2.94
CA GLU A 142 8.34 16.93 -3.85
C GLU A 142 8.72 15.49 -3.48
N PRO A 143 8.54 14.50 -4.38
CA PRO A 143 8.87 13.11 -4.10
C PRO A 143 10.35 12.92 -3.77
N ASN A 144 10.65 12.46 -2.57
CA ASN A 144 12.00 12.11 -2.11
C ASN A 144 11.98 10.82 -1.30
N PHE A 145 12.52 9.75 -1.89
CA PHE A 145 12.48 8.40 -1.36
C PHE A 145 13.24 8.29 -0.03
N SER A 146 14.34 9.02 0.12
CA SER A 146 15.20 8.98 1.31
C SER A 146 14.47 9.59 2.50
N GLU A 147 13.87 10.76 2.29
CA GLU A 147 13.06 11.43 3.30
C GLU A 147 11.81 10.64 3.64
N ALA A 148 11.16 10.00 2.65
CA ALA A 148 9.98 9.19 2.87
C ALA A 148 10.29 7.93 3.71
N LEU A 149 11.40 7.24 3.42
CA LEU A 149 11.87 6.10 4.21
C LEU A 149 12.22 6.51 5.65
N LYS A 150 12.95 7.62 5.81
CA LYS A 150 13.32 8.16 7.12
C LYS A 150 12.08 8.54 7.94
N SER A 151 11.12 9.19 7.30
CA SER A 151 9.87 9.62 7.95
C SER A 151 9.02 8.43 8.35
N SER A 152 8.87 7.40 7.49
CA SER A 152 8.20 6.15 7.87
C SER A 152 8.90 5.48 9.05
N TRP A 153 10.23 5.45 9.05
CA TRP A 153 11.01 4.92 10.15
C TRP A 153 10.77 5.70 11.45
N GLU A 154 10.92 7.02 11.49
CA GLU A 154 10.72 7.75 12.75
C GLU A 154 9.26 7.69 13.24
N MET A 155 8.30 7.81 12.32
CA MET A 155 6.86 7.80 12.63
C MET A 155 6.39 6.48 13.26
N THR A 156 6.97 5.34 12.88
CA THR A 156 6.58 4.04 13.42
C THR A 156 7.25 3.69 14.75
N ARG A 157 8.04 4.63 15.34
CA ARG A 157 8.95 4.32 16.46
C ARG A 157 8.18 4.13 17.75
N GLY A 158 8.39 2.99 18.40
CA GLY A 158 7.65 2.58 19.59
C GLY A 158 6.30 1.90 19.29
N TYR A 159 5.87 1.84 18.02
CA TYR A 159 4.56 1.28 17.64
C TYR A 159 4.64 -0.10 16.96
N VAL A 160 5.81 -0.76 16.94
CA VAL A 160 5.99 -2.03 16.20
C VAL A 160 5.08 -3.14 16.73
N LEU A 161 4.85 -3.22 18.04
CA LEU A 161 3.94 -4.20 18.62
C LEU A 161 2.47 -3.93 18.24
N ASP A 162 2.06 -2.66 18.22
CA ASP A 162 0.72 -2.27 17.78
C ASP A 162 0.53 -2.62 16.28
N LEU A 163 1.53 -2.32 15.45
CA LEU A 163 1.54 -2.65 14.02
C LEU A 163 1.51 -4.16 13.78
N LEU A 164 2.19 -4.95 14.62
CA LEU A 164 2.12 -6.41 14.58
C LEU A 164 0.70 -6.90 14.90
N GLY A 165 0.06 -6.35 15.93
CA GLY A 165 -1.33 -6.68 16.28
C GLY A 165 -2.30 -6.37 15.14
N ILE A 166 -2.14 -5.22 14.49
CA ILE A 166 -2.94 -4.83 13.32
C ILE A 166 -2.69 -5.78 12.15
N ALA A 167 -1.44 -6.15 11.89
CA ALA A 167 -1.09 -7.09 10.83
C ALA A 167 -1.71 -8.48 11.05
N ILE A 168 -1.74 -8.97 12.29
CA ILE A 168 -2.39 -10.23 12.64
C ILE A 168 -3.89 -10.17 12.35
N ILE A 169 -4.58 -9.11 12.78
CA ILE A 169 -6.01 -8.93 12.51
C ILE A 169 -6.28 -8.79 11.00
N SER A 170 -5.47 -8.02 10.29
CA SER A 170 -5.54 -7.91 8.83
C SER A 170 -5.38 -9.26 8.14
N ALA A 171 -4.47 -10.12 8.61
CA ALA A 171 -4.30 -11.47 8.08
C ALA A 171 -5.54 -12.34 8.30
N PHE A 172 -6.19 -12.26 9.48
CA PHE A 172 -7.44 -12.96 9.73
C PHE A 172 -8.60 -12.47 8.85
N ILE A 173 -8.70 -11.16 8.62
CA ILE A 173 -9.72 -10.58 7.73
C ILE A 173 -9.52 -11.07 6.29
N VAL A 174 -8.28 -11.06 5.78
CA VAL A 174 -7.96 -11.59 4.44
C VAL A 174 -8.24 -13.09 4.36
N MET A 175 -7.86 -13.85 5.39
CA MET A 175 -8.12 -15.29 5.46
C MET A 175 -9.62 -15.60 5.42
N ALA A 176 -10.43 -14.86 6.19
CA ALA A 176 -11.88 -14.98 6.15
C ALA A 176 -12.44 -14.63 4.76
N GLY A 177 -11.88 -13.61 4.10
CA GLY A 177 -12.22 -13.24 2.73
C GLY A 177 -11.92 -14.35 1.70
N ILE A 178 -10.79 -15.05 1.86
CA ILE A 178 -10.43 -16.22 1.03
C ILE A 178 -11.41 -17.37 1.27
N LEU A 179 -11.69 -17.70 2.54
CA LEU A 179 -12.61 -18.78 2.93
C LEU A 179 -14.05 -18.54 2.44
N ALA A 180 -14.44 -17.27 2.26
CA ALA A 180 -15.70 -16.87 1.63
C ALA A 180 -15.63 -16.96 0.08
N LEU A 181 -15.19 -18.12 -0.45
CA LEU A 181 -15.13 -18.46 -1.87
C LEU A 181 -14.36 -17.45 -2.75
N PHE A 182 -13.31 -16.82 -2.23
CA PHE A 182 -12.54 -15.75 -2.89
C PHE A 182 -13.32 -14.46 -3.19
N VAL A 183 -14.65 -14.48 -3.22
CA VAL A 183 -15.49 -13.27 -3.39
C VAL A 183 -15.30 -12.32 -2.20
N GLY A 184 -15.11 -12.87 -1.00
CA GLY A 184 -14.83 -12.08 0.20
C GLY A 184 -13.54 -11.26 0.13
N ILE A 185 -12.61 -11.57 -0.78
CA ILE A 185 -11.36 -10.80 -0.98
C ILE A 185 -11.65 -9.38 -1.49
N PHE A 186 -12.70 -9.20 -2.29
CA PHE A 186 -13.12 -7.87 -2.78
C PHE A 186 -13.61 -6.95 -1.66
N ILE A 187 -13.93 -7.51 -0.50
CA ILE A 187 -14.30 -6.78 0.72
C ILE A 187 -13.09 -6.71 1.68
N ALA A 188 -12.36 -7.82 1.85
CA ALA A 188 -11.26 -7.90 2.79
C ALA A 188 -10.08 -6.99 2.42
N ILE A 189 -9.67 -6.96 1.15
CA ILE A 189 -8.54 -6.12 0.71
C ILE A 189 -8.82 -4.64 0.97
N PRO A 190 -9.95 -4.05 0.55
CA PRO A 190 -10.17 -2.62 0.77
C PRO A 190 -10.33 -2.27 2.25
N VAL A 191 -10.94 -3.14 3.05
CA VAL A 191 -11.03 -2.94 4.50
C VAL A 191 -9.63 -2.92 5.12
N VAL A 192 -8.75 -3.87 4.79
CA VAL A 192 -7.37 -3.89 5.29
C VAL A 192 -6.56 -2.69 4.76
N SER A 193 -6.77 -2.26 3.52
CA SER A 193 -6.15 -1.06 2.97
C SER A 193 -6.59 0.20 3.72
N LEU A 194 -7.89 0.36 4.00
CA LEU A 194 -8.43 1.45 4.82
C LEU A 194 -7.84 1.43 6.24
N MET A 195 -7.72 0.25 6.86
CA MET A 195 -7.05 0.11 8.15
C MET A 195 -5.60 0.62 8.08
N GLY A 196 -4.85 0.25 7.03
CA GLY A 196 -3.48 0.72 6.82
C GLY A 196 -3.38 2.24 6.70
N VAL A 197 -4.26 2.87 5.91
CA VAL A 197 -4.26 4.33 5.74
C VAL A 197 -4.73 5.06 7.01
N LEU A 198 -5.68 4.50 7.76
CA LEU A 198 -6.10 5.03 9.07
C LEU A 198 -4.95 5.03 10.08
N VAL A 199 -4.21 3.92 10.16
CA VAL A 199 -3.03 3.81 11.02
C VAL A 199 -1.96 4.81 10.61
N TYR A 200 -1.73 4.94 9.31
CA TYR A 200 -0.82 5.94 8.77
C TYR A 200 -1.19 7.37 9.20
N ARG A 201 -2.45 7.79 9.01
CA ARG A 201 -2.92 9.13 9.42
C ARG A 201 -2.77 9.35 10.93
N LYS A 202 -3.12 8.36 11.75
CA LYS A 202 -2.98 8.43 13.22
C LYS A 202 -1.52 8.54 13.66
N LEU A 203 -0.62 7.74 13.08
CA LEU A 203 0.81 7.80 13.38
C LEU A 203 1.43 9.12 12.91
N LYS A 204 1.04 9.61 11.73
CA LYS A 204 1.52 10.90 11.20
C LYS A 204 1.09 12.07 12.08
N ALA A 205 -0.14 12.08 12.56
CA ALA A 205 -0.64 13.09 13.49
C ALA A 205 0.20 13.11 14.79
N ASN A 206 0.36 11.94 15.42
CA ASN A 206 1.19 11.81 16.63
C ASN A 206 2.65 12.23 16.40
N TYR A 207 3.23 11.95 15.22
CA TYR A 207 4.59 12.35 14.88
C TYR A 207 4.74 13.88 14.71
N THR A 208 3.73 14.54 14.15
CA THR A 208 3.75 15.99 13.91
C THR A 208 3.57 16.80 15.20
N GLU A 209 2.89 16.23 16.20
CA GLU A 209 2.65 16.82 17.51
C GLU A 209 3.85 16.70 18.49
N LEU A 210 4.86 15.89 18.16
CA LEU A 210 6.05 15.76 19.00
C LEU A 210 6.96 16.99 18.87
N PRO A 211 7.48 17.55 19.98
CA PRO A 211 8.50 18.59 19.91
C PRO A 211 9.74 18.02 19.21
N LYS A 212 10.14 18.64 18.11
CA LYS A 212 11.34 18.29 17.34
C LYS A 212 12.61 18.59 18.11
#